data_AF-B9J9D0-F1
#
_entry.id   AF-B9J9D0-F1
#
_cell.length_a   1.000
_cell.length_b   1.000
_cell.length_c   1.000
_cell.angle_alpha   90.00
_cell.angle_beta   90.00
_cell.angle_gamma   90.00
#
_symmetry.space_group_name_H-M   'P 1'
#
loop_
_entity.id
_entity.type
_entity.pdbx_description
1 polymer ?
#
loop_
_entity_poly.entity_id
_entity_poly.type
_entity_poly.pdbx_seq_one_letter_code
_entity_poly.pdbx_strand_id
1 'polypeptide(L)' 'MSAASKSDLTPPEHERTEAVTLAAQWLADELQPPQPIIPILRQRFDLTAMEAIEAAALANRYRICRVAHG' A
#
# COMPACT_ATOMS: atom_id res chain seq x y z
N MET A 1 -6.06 -29.99 13.66
CA MET A 1 -7.10 -29.52 12.73
C MET A 1 -7.19 -28.02 12.85
N SER A 2 -6.92 -27.31 11.76
CA SER A 2 -6.78 -25.86 11.65
C SER A 2 -8.02 -25.07 12.08
N ALA A 3 -7.80 -23.95 12.75
CA ALA A 3 -8.79 -22.88 12.88
C ALA A 3 -8.16 -21.57 12.39
N ALA A 4 -8.32 -21.29 11.11
CA ALA A 4 -8.14 -19.96 10.54
C ALA A 4 -9.05 -19.86 9.31
N SER A 5 -10.33 -19.53 9.52
CA SER A 5 -11.19 -19.12 8.42
C SER A 5 -11.00 -17.62 8.23
N LYS A 6 -10.51 -17.24 7.05
CA LYS A 6 -10.01 -15.90 6.73
C LYS A 6 -10.93 -15.20 5.72
N SER A 7 -12.23 -15.50 5.76
CA SER A 7 -13.02 -15.47 4.52
C SER A 7 -14.43 -14.92 4.69
N ASP A 8 -14.61 -13.73 5.28
CA ASP A 8 -15.88 -12.98 5.16
C ASP A 8 -15.66 -11.46 5.39
N LEU A 9 -14.69 -10.86 4.68
CA LEU A 9 -14.64 -9.39 4.56
C LEU A 9 -15.27 -9.04 3.20
N THR A 10 -16.38 -8.31 3.25
CA THR A 10 -17.19 -7.86 2.11
C THR A 10 -16.39 -7.03 1.08
N PRO A 11 -16.89 -6.87 -0.16
CA PRO A 11 -16.17 -6.25 -1.29
C PRO A 11 -15.41 -4.94 -1.01
N PRO A 12 -15.95 -3.94 -0.28
CA PRO A 12 -15.31 -2.63 -0.17
C PRO A 12 -14.07 -2.60 0.71
N GLU A 13 -13.93 -3.52 1.67
CA GLU A 13 -12.74 -3.60 2.52
C GLU A 13 -11.57 -4.25 1.77
N HIS A 14 -11.88 -5.23 0.91
CA HIS A 14 -10.88 -5.86 0.05
C HIS A 14 -10.35 -4.89 -0.99
N GLU A 15 -11.24 -4.19 -1.71
CA GLU A 15 -10.88 -3.19 -2.73
C GLU A 15 -10.00 -2.07 -2.16
N ARG A 16 -10.32 -1.61 -0.93
CA ARG A 16 -9.51 -0.62 -0.21
C ARG A 16 -8.11 -1.13 0.14
N THR A 17 -8.03 -2.38 0.61
CA THR A 17 -6.76 -3.05 0.94
C THR A 17 -5.89 -3.24 -0.32
N GLU A 18 -6.52 -3.53 -1.46
CA GLU A 18 -5.84 -3.62 -2.75
C GLU A 18 -5.30 -2.27 -3.22
N ALA A 19 -6.09 -1.18 -3.12
CA ALA A 19 -5.66 0.16 -3.51
C ALA A 19 -4.44 0.65 -2.70
N VAL A 20 -4.42 0.40 -1.37
CA VAL A 20 -3.27 0.70 -0.51
C VAL A 20 -2.03 -0.10 -0.93
N THR A 21 -2.21 -1.39 -1.24
CA THR A 21 -1.12 -2.27 -1.67
C THR A 21 -0.53 -1.83 -3.01
N LEU A 22 -1.38 -1.50 -3.99
CA LEU A 22 -0.95 -0.99 -5.30
C LEU A 22 -0.21 0.34 -5.19
N ALA A 23 -0.72 1.27 -4.38
CA ALA A 23 -0.07 2.55 -4.12
C ALA A 23 1.31 2.37 -3.47
N ALA A 24 1.42 1.42 -2.52
CA ALA A 24 2.68 1.11 -1.85
C ALA A 24 3.71 0.47 -2.79
N GLN A 25 3.28 -0.45 -3.66
CA GLN A 25 4.13 -1.07 -4.67
C GLN A 25 4.66 -0.02 -5.65
N TRP A 26 3.76 0.78 -6.21
CA TRP A 26 4.13 1.88 -7.11
C TRP A 26 5.15 2.81 -6.46
N LEU A 27 4.89 3.27 -5.23
CA LEU A 27 5.83 4.16 -4.53
C LEU A 27 7.17 3.46 -4.24
N ALA A 28 7.18 2.17 -3.93
CA ALA A 28 8.40 1.41 -3.69
C ALA A 28 9.27 1.27 -4.96
N ASP A 29 8.64 1.24 -6.14
CA ASP A 29 9.31 1.20 -7.44
C ASP A 29 9.91 2.55 -7.85
N GLU A 30 9.36 3.66 -7.36
CA GLU A 30 9.83 5.01 -7.68
C GLU A 30 11.23 5.28 -7.10
N LEU A 31 12.22 5.46 -7.99
CA LEU A 31 13.60 5.85 -7.65
C LEU A 31 13.69 7.29 -7.12
N GLN A 32 12.84 8.18 -7.65
CA GLN A 32 12.73 9.58 -7.24
C GLN A 32 11.27 9.85 -6.82
N PRO A 33 10.90 9.54 -5.56
CA PRO A 33 9.52 9.67 -5.12
C PRO A 33 9.09 11.14 -5.16
N PRO A 34 7.89 11.43 -5.68
CA PRO A 34 7.45 12.80 -5.85
C PRO A 34 7.07 13.43 -4.50
N GLN A 35 7.22 14.75 -4.41
CA GLN A 35 6.94 15.51 -3.19
C GLN A 35 5.84 16.54 -3.45
N PRO A 36 4.84 16.66 -2.56
CA PRO A 36 4.63 15.88 -1.34
C PRO A 36 3.98 14.51 -1.63
N ILE A 37 4.48 13.44 -0.99
CA ILE A 37 4.04 12.05 -1.25
C ILE A 37 2.55 11.84 -0.97
N ILE A 38 2.06 12.25 0.22
CA ILE A 38 0.70 11.92 0.67
C ILE A 38 -0.39 12.51 -0.24
N PRO A 39 -0.37 13.81 -0.61
CA PRO A 39 -1.35 14.34 -1.57
C PRO A 39 -1.34 13.64 -2.92
N ILE A 40 -0.17 13.22 -3.39
CA ILE A 40 -0.03 12.54 -4.69
C ILE A 40 -0.65 11.16 -4.64
N LEU A 41 -0.40 10.38 -3.58
CA LEU A 41 -1.02 9.07 -3.41
C LEU A 41 -2.55 9.16 -3.35
N ARG A 42 -3.07 10.16 -2.61
CA ARG A 42 -4.52 10.40 -2.51
C ARG A 42 -5.14 10.68 -3.88
N GLN A 43 -4.53 11.57 -4.66
CA GLN A 43 -5.06 11.94 -5.98
C GLN A 43 -4.93 10.81 -7.00
N ARG A 44 -3.84 10.04 -6.95
CA ARG A 44 -3.53 9.02 -7.96
C ARG A 44 -4.31 7.73 -7.77
N PHE A 45 -4.59 7.35 -6.53
CA PHE A 45 -5.19 6.07 -6.17
C PHE A 45 -6.54 6.21 -5.47
N ASP A 46 -7.11 7.43 -5.46
CA ASP A 46 -8.37 7.77 -4.76
C ASP A 46 -8.38 7.37 -3.29
N LEU A 47 -7.24 7.58 -2.61
CA LEU A 47 -7.06 7.21 -1.21
C LEU A 47 -7.49 8.33 -0.26
N THR A 48 -8.01 7.92 0.89
CA THR A 48 -8.08 8.78 2.07
C THR A 48 -6.67 9.13 2.57
N ALA A 49 -6.57 10.14 3.43
CA ALA A 49 -5.29 10.51 4.03
C ALA A 49 -4.67 9.38 4.85
N MET A 50 -5.48 8.58 5.56
CA MET A 50 -5.00 7.46 6.37
C MET A 50 -4.42 6.35 5.50
N GLU A 51 -5.14 5.95 4.45
CA GLU A 51 -4.69 4.94 3.49
C GLU A 51 -3.42 5.37 2.75
N ALA A 52 -3.29 6.66 2.40
CA ALA A 52 -2.07 7.17 1.78
C ALA A 52 -0.86 7.13 2.76
N ILE A 53 -1.09 7.38 4.05
CA ILE A 53 -0.05 7.23 5.08
C ILE A 53 0.34 5.75 5.23
N GLU A 54 -0.63 4.85 5.25
CA GLU A 54 -0.40 3.41 5.31
C GLU A 54 0.39 2.92 4.10
N ALA A 55 -0.01 3.33 2.89
CA ALA A 55 0.69 3.00 1.65
C ALA A 55 2.14 3.51 1.67
N ALA A 56 2.39 4.72 2.18
CA ALA A 56 3.73 5.25 2.33
C ALA A 56 4.59 4.43 3.31
N ALA A 57 4.03 4.01 4.44
CA ALA A 57 4.71 3.15 5.41
C ALA A 57 4.98 1.73 4.84
N LEU A 58 4.03 1.17 4.08
CA LEU A 58 4.16 -0.12 3.42
C LEU A 58 5.22 -0.09 2.31
N ALA A 59 5.28 0.98 1.52
CA ALA A 59 6.31 1.18 0.49
C ALA A 59 7.72 1.16 1.07
N ASN A 60 7.92 1.78 2.25
CA ASN A 60 9.22 1.74 2.93
C ASN A 60 9.64 0.30 3.29
N ARG A 61 8.70 -0.53 3.74
CA ARG A 61 8.96 -1.95 4.02
C ARG A 61 9.33 -2.71 2.74
N TYR A 62 8.62 -2.48 1.64
CA TYR A 62 8.93 -3.12 0.35
C TYR A 62 10.33 -2.78 -0.16
N ARG A 63 10.77 -1.51 -0.04
CA ARG A 63 12.14 -1.12 -0.41
C ARG A 63 13.19 -1.88 0.40
N ILE A 64 13.00 -1.99 1.71
CA ILE A 64 13.92 -2.74 2.60
C ILE A 64 13.99 -4.21 2.19
N CYS A 65 12.84 -4.87 1.96
CA CYS A 65 12.81 -6.27 1.53
C CYS A 65 13.53 -6.49 0.18
N ARG A 66 13.44 -5.53 -0.75
CA ARG A 66 14.13 -5.63 -2.05
C ARG A 66 15.64 -5.45 -1.93
N VAL A 67 16.11 -4.60 -1.03
CA VAL A 67 17.55 -4.46 -0.76
C VAL A 67 18.09 -5.71 -0.04
N ALA A 68 17.30 -6.34 0.82
CA ALA A 68 17.73 -7.52 1.58
C ALA A 68 17.75 -8.82 0.77
N HIS A 69 16.99 -8.91 -0.32
CA HIS A 69 16.82 -10.14 -1.13
C HIS A 69 17.16 -9.98 -2.62
N GLY A 70 17.52 -8.77 -3.06
CA GLY A 70 17.89 -8.43 -4.44
C GLY A 70 19.38 -8.51 -4.71
#